data_AF-A0A6N7M3S4-F1
#
_entry.id   AF-A0A6N7M3S4-F1
#
_cell.length_a   1.000
_cell.length_b   1.000
_cell.length_c   1.000
_cell.angle_alpha   90.00
_cell.angle_beta   90.00
_cell.angle_gamma   90.00
#
_symmetry.space_group_name_H-M   'P 1'
#
loop_
_entity.id
_entity.type
_entity.pdbx_description
1 polymer ?
#
loop_
_entity_poly.entity_id
_entity_poly.type
_entity_poly.pdbx_seq_one_letter_code
_entity_poly.pdbx_strand_id
1 'polypeptide(L)'
;MKTENIGIKVADGTIFPVIEEGFSGQKKLILTTVRDNQTAVQIDLYKGGGEKAEQGNYVATLVIENIPASPKGNPEVEVVLGVDDSGNLNARASDIITGEQQSLSVSLESLSSQGSYDSPEFALDEELPESQGSESVNDFEQELLTGETYPIIDSDRRREYIERKKRNPLLLIGFVVLCLFLIAILAFFIYKGLQGTGVPALQGGTVSELPVGNNGEQATEVPPPAEKKTETTEEKVVEQSTPARPGLSY
;
A
#
# COMPACT_ATOMS: atom_id res chain seq x y z
N MET A 1 2.25 -34.69 1.42
CA MET A 1 3.28 -33.95 2.18
C MET A 1 2.73 -32.57 2.47
N LYS A 2 3.05 -31.99 3.63
CA LYS A 2 2.68 -30.60 3.95
C LYS A 2 3.85 -29.74 3.51
N THR A 3 3.73 -29.05 2.39
CA THR A 3 4.81 -28.22 1.83
C THR A 3 5.10 -27.04 2.76
N GLU A 4 6.33 -26.89 3.22
CA GLU A 4 6.76 -25.76 4.05
C GLU A 4 7.21 -24.59 3.18
N ASN A 5 6.24 -23.82 2.68
CA ASN A 5 6.48 -22.56 1.98
C ASN A 5 6.65 -21.38 2.94
N ILE A 6 7.31 -20.32 2.47
CA ILE A 6 7.31 -19.01 3.14
C ILE A 6 6.42 -18.07 2.33
N GLY A 7 5.48 -17.42 2.99
CA GLY A 7 4.55 -16.50 2.35
C GLY A 7 4.33 -15.21 3.12
N ILE A 8 3.75 -14.24 2.41
CA ILE A 8 3.40 -12.91 2.93
C ILE A 8 1.91 -12.88 3.21
N LYS A 9 1.49 -12.36 4.37
CA LYS A 9 0.06 -12.13 4.65
C LYS A 9 -0.46 -10.94 3.83
N VAL A 10 -1.49 -11.19 3.04
CA VAL A 10 -2.20 -10.16 2.26
C VAL A 10 -3.32 -9.55 3.12
N ALA A 11 -3.80 -8.36 2.75
CA ALA A 11 -4.79 -7.61 3.52
C ALA A 11 -6.18 -8.29 3.65
N ASP A 12 -6.45 -9.34 2.89
CA ASP A 12 -7.64 -10.20 3.03
C ASP A 12 -7.48 -11.30 4.10
N GLY A 13 -6.28 -11.43 4.70
CA GLY A 13 -5.94 -12.44 5.70
C GLY A 13 -5.41 -13.76 5.12
N THR A 14 -5.27 -13.85 3.79
CA THR A 14 -4.65 -15.00 3.12
C THR A 14 -3.12 -14.92 3.16
N ILE A 15 -2.45 -16.06 3.03
CA ILE A 15 -1.00 -16.11 2.79
C ILE A 15 -0.76 -16.24 1.29
N PHE A 16 -0.05 -15.29 0.69
CA PHE A 16 0.50 -15.42 -0.64
C PHE A 16 1.87 -16.12 -0.58
N PRO A 17 2.03 -17.34 -1.15
CA PRO A 17 3.28 -18.07 -1.10
C PRO A 17 4.32 -17.42 -2.01
N VAL A 18 5.52 -17.18 -1.47
CA VAL A 18 6.63 -16.54 -2.22
C VAL A 18 7.77 -17.52 -2.44
N ILE A 19 8.28 -18.10 -1.35
CA ILE A 19 9.43 -19.02 -1.37
C ILE A 19 8.90 -20.45 -1.14
N GLU A 20 9.35 -21.38 -1.97
CA GLU A 20 9.01 -22.79 -1.88
C GLU A 20 10.04 -23.52 -1.01
N GLU A 21 9.65 -24.67 -0.47
CA GLU A 21 10.51 -25.50 0.36
C GLU A 21 11.79 -25.91 -0.40
N GLY A 22 12.96 -25.73 0.22
CA GLY A 22 14.26 -26.05 -0.41
C GLY A 22 14.76 -25.07 -1.47
N PHE A 23 14.07 -23.95 -1.72
CA PHE A 23 14.61 -22.87 -2.57
C PHE A 23 15.66 -22.04 -1.81
N SER A 24 16.89 -22.01 -2.31
CA SER A 24 17.90 -21.01 -1.93
C SER A 24 18.07 -19.95 -3.03
N GLY A 25 18.34 -18.71 -2.62
CA GLY A 25 18.36 -17.53 -3.49
C GLY A 25 17.35 -16.46 -3.08
N GLN A 26 17.13 -15.46 -3.93
CA GLN A 26 16.29 -14.29 -3.66
C GLN A 26 15.12 -14.19 -4.65
N LYS A 27 13.95 -13.78 -4.16
CA LYS A 27 12.76 -13.40 -4.93
C LYS A 27 12.36 -11.96 -4.59
N LYS A 28 11.98 -11.20 -5.61
CA LYS A 28 11.56 -9.79 -5.52
C LYS A 28 10.10 -9.64 -5.92
N LEU A 29 9.35 -8.84 -5.17
CA LEU A 29 7.94 -8.56 -5.34
C LEU A 29 7.71 -7.06 -5.15
N ILE A 30 6.70 -6.51 -5.83
CA ILE A 30 6.22 -5.15 -5.59
C ILE A 30 4.85 -5.27 -4.93
N LEU A 31 4.69 -4.65 -3.76
CA LEU A 31 3.45 -4.54 -3.02
C LEU A 31 2.93 -3.11 -3.07
N THR A 32 1.65 -2.90 -2.74
CA THR A 32 1.03 -1.58 -2.73
C THR A 32 0.04 -1.43 -1.58
N THR A 33 -0.35 -0.19 -1.27
CA THR A 33 -1.31 0.12 -0.21
C THR A 33 -2.73 -0.31 -0.58
N VAL A 34 -3.48 -0.72 0.44
CA VAL A 34 -4.85 -1.26 0.30
C VAL A 34 -5.92 -0.27 0.75
N ARG A 35 -5.51 0.85 1.35
CA ARG A 35 -6.36 1.95 1.81
C ARG A 35 -5.84 3.29 1.29
N ASP A 36 -6.75 4.20 0.99
CA ASP A 36 -6.41 5.55 0.56
C ASP A 36 -5.77 6.34 1.71
N ASN A 37 -4.73 7.12 1.40
CA ASN A 37 -3.91 7.87 2.35
C ASN A 37 -3.25 7.00 3.45
N GLN A 38 -2.94 5.75 3.13
CA GLN A 38 -2.21 4.85 4.02
C GLN A 38 -0.72 5.26 4.08
N THR A 39 -0.27 5.72 5.26
CA THR A 39 1.09 6.23 5.50
C THR A 39 2.08 5.21 6.07
N ALA A 40 1.64 3.96 6.28
CA ALA A 40 2.49 2.87 6.73
C ALA A 40 2.01 1.53 6.15
N VAL A 41 2.95 0.64 5.84
CA VAL A 41 2.71 -0.70 5.30
C VAL A 41 3.38 -1.73 6.20
N GLN A 42 2.58 -2.68 6.70
CA GLN A 42 3.03 -3.83 7.48
C GLN A 42 3.00 -5.09 6.61
N ILE A 43 4.10 -5.82 6.61
CA ILE A 43 4.35 -7.02 5.79
C ILE A 43 4.72 -8.14 6.76
N ASP A 44 3.74 -9.01 7.05
CA ASP A 44 3.94 -10.14 7.96
C ASP A 44 4.30 -11.41 7.19
N LEU A 45 5.36 -12.08 7.64
CA LEU A 45 5.93 -13.28 7.03
C LEU A 45 5.56 -14.53 7.85
N TYR A 46 5.12 -15.58 7.16
CA TYR A 46 4.70 -16.85 7.76
C TYR A 46 5.41 -18.04 7.09
N LYS A 47 5.81 -19.05 7.88
CA LYS A 47 6.40 -20.32 7.43
C LYS A 47 5.43 -21.48 7.65
N GLY A 48 5.13 -22.17 6.56
CA GLY A 48 4.14 -23.23 6.48
C GLY A 48 2.72 -22.73 6.74
N GLY A 49 1.73 -23.54 6.40
CA GLY A 49 0.31 -23.22 6.58
C GLY A 49 -0.49 -23.47 5.31
N GLY A 50 -1.82 -23.49 5.44
CA GLY A 50 -2.72 -23.43 4.29
C GLY A 50 -2.89 -22.00 3.79
N GLU A 51 -3.99 -21.75 3.07
CA GLU A 51 -4.29 -20.44 2.46
C GLU A 51 -4.48 -19.29 3.47
N LYS A 52 -4.52 -19.55 4.79
CA LYS A 52 -4.84 -18.58 5.85
C LYS A 52 -3.73 -18.43 6.87
N ALA A 53 -3.50 -17.17 7.29
CA ALA A 53 -2.48 -16.81 8.28
C ALA A 53 -2.58 -17.57 9.62
N GLU A 54 -3.78 -17.91 10.07
CA GLU A 54 -4.05 -18.65 11.32
C GLU A 54 -3.45 -20.07 11.37
N GLN A 55 -3.10 -20.64 10.21
CA GLN A 55 -2.59 -22.01 10.09
C GLN A 55 -1.07 -22.09 9.95
N GLY A 56 -0.40 -20.93 9.84
CA GLY A 56 1.04 -20.82 9.62
C GLY A 56 1.81 -20.32 10.84
N ASN A 57 3.09 -20.66 10.90
CA ASN A 57 3.95 -20.16 11.96
C ASN A 57 4.41 -18.75 11.60
N TYR A 58 4.22 -17.79 12.49
CA TYR A 58 4.75 -16.44 12.31
C TYR A 58 6.29 -16.47 12.32
N VAL A 59 6.92 -15.73 11.41
CA VAL A 59 8.39 -15.65 11.27
C VAL A 59 8.88 -14.26 11.66
N ALA A 60 8.35 -13.23 11.01
CA ALA A 60 8.80 -11.85 11.16
C ALA A 60 7.79 -10.86 10.60
N THR A 61 7.93 -9.59 10.97
CA THR A 61 7.18 -8.46 10.42
C THR A 61 8.17 -7.41 9.93
N LEU A 62 7.94 -6.90 8.72
CA LEU A 62 8.53 -5.66 8.23
C LEU A 62 7.48 -4.54 8.29
N VAL A 63 7.86 -3.35 8.74
CA VAL A 63 7.05 -2.14 8.73
C VAL A 63 7.82 -1.05 8.00
N ILE A 64 7.20 -0.46 6.98
CA ILE A 64 7.64 0.78 6.34
C ILE A 64 6.67 1.88 6.75
N GLU A 65 7.19 2.94 7.34
CA GLU A 65 6.45 4.12 7.78
C GLU A 65 6.63 5.27 6.77
N ASN A 66 6.14 6.47 7.11
CA ASN A 66 6.30 7.72 6.35
C ASN A 66 5.92 7.69 4.85
N ILE A 67 5.13 6.71 4.40
CA ILE A 67 4.69 6.57 3.01
C ILE A 67 3.82 7.79 2.62
N PRO A 68 4.06 8.46 1.47
CA PRO A 68 3.33 9.64 1.09
C PRO A 68 1.83 9.35 0.88
N ALA A 69 0.98 10.14 1.55
CA ALA A 69 -0.47 9.99 1.49
C ALA A 69 -0.99 10.07 0.04
N SER A 70 -1.38 8.92 -0.50
CA SER A 70 -1.78 8.72 -1.90
C SER A 70 -3.02 7.82 -1.98
N PRO A 71 -3.76 7.82 -3.10
CA PRO A 71 -4.77 6.79 -3.37
C PRO A 71 -4.18 5.37 -3.24
N LYS A 72 -5.00 4.41 -2.83
CA LYS A 72 -4.60 3.00 -2.77
C LYS A 72 -4.12 2.52 -4.15
N GLY A 73 -3.13 1.63 -4.19
CA GLY A 73 -2.57 1.13 -5.44
C GLY A 73 -1.47 2.00 -6.07
N ASN A 74 -1.23 3.23 -5.58
CA ASN A 74 -0.20 4.13 -6.13
C ASN A 74 1.18 4.03 -5.43
N PRO A 75 1.29 3.92 -4.10
CA PRO A 75 2.58 3.67 -3.45
C PRO A 75 3.10 2.28 -3.80
N GLU A 76 4.38 2.18 -4.16
CA GLU A 76 5.03 0.92 -4.51
C GLU A 76 6.13 0.59 -3.50
N VAL A 77 5.92 -0.50 -2.76
CA VAL A 77 6.89 -1.02 -1.79
C VAL A 77 7.54 -2.26 -2.40
N GLU A 78 8.83 -2.15 -2.70
CA GLU A 78 9.66 -3.26 -3.14
C GLU A 78 10.00 -4.17 -1.95
N VAL A 79 9.67 -5.45 -2.06
CA VAL A 79 10.00 -6.46 -1.05
C VAL A 79 10.88 -7.54 -1.67
N VAL A 80 12.05 -7.77 -1.06
CA VAL A 80 12.99 -8.81 -1.43
C VAL A 80 13.08 -9.81 -0.28
N LEU A 81 12.77 -11.07 -0.57
CA LEU A 81 12.91 -12.18 0.37
C LEU A 81 13.92 -13.17 -0.22
N GLY A 82 14.83 -13.68 0.58
CA GLY A 82 15.71 -14.75 0.15
C GLY A 82 16.15 -15.66 1.29
N VAL A 83 16.33 -16.93 0.97
CA VAL A 83 16.82 -17.94 1.90
C VAL A 83 18.23 -18.32 1.46
N ASP A 84 19.17 -18.34 2.42
CA ASP A 84 20.53 -18.81 2.18
C ASP A 84 20.64 -20.34 2.37
N ASP A 85 21.76 -20.93 1.93
CA ASP A 85 22.01 -22.36 2.06
C ASP A 85 22.18 -22.82 3.53
N SER A 86 22.20 -21.88 4.49
CA SER A 86 22.21 -22.14 5.95
C SER A 86 20.82 -22.05 6.59
N GLY A 87 19.75 -21.88 5.81
CA GLY A 87 18.39 -21.79 6.33
C GLY A 87 17.99 -20.45 6.95
N ASN A 88 18.76 -19.37 6.77
CA ASN A 88 18.34 -18.04 7.22
C ASN A 88 17.52 -17.33 6.14
N LEU A 89 16.34 -16.83 6.54
CA LEU A 89 15.54 -15.93 5.73
C LEU A 89 16.02 -14.50 5.94
N ASN A 90 16.51 -13.90 4.86
CA ASN A 90 16.80 -12.48 4.74
C ASN A 90 15.61 -11.81 4.07
N ALA A 91 15.00 -10.83 4.73
CA ALA A 91 13.86 -10.08 4.21
C ALA A 91 14.12 -8.59 4.27
N ARG A 92 13.79 -7.87 3.19
CA ARG A 92 13.95 -6.43 3.06
C ARG A 92 12.72 -5.83 2.39
N ALA A 93 12.24 -4.71 2.90
CA ALA A 93 11.25 -3.86 2.26
C ALA A 93 11.84 -2.47 2.02
N SER A 94 11.44 -1.81 0.94
CA SER A 94 11.83 -0.45 0.59
C SER A 94 10.69 0.24 -0.16
N ASP A 95 10.27 1.42 0.28
CA ASP A 95 9.41 2.29 -0.53
C ASP A 95 10.23 2.93 -1.65
N ILE A 96 9.71 2.93 -2.87
CA ILE A 96 10.42 3.42 -4.06
C ILE A 96 10.47 4.96 -4.09
N ILE A 97 9.50 5.65 -3.46
CA ILE A 97 9.37 7.10 -3.53
C ILE A 97 10.20 7.81 -2.46
N THR A 98 10.10 7.36 -1.20
CA THR A 98 10.84 7.95 -0.06
C THR A 98 12.25 7.38 0.10
N GLY A 99 12.48 6.16 -0.38
CA GLY A 99 13.69 5.40 -0.07
C GLY A 99 13.75 4.89 1.38
N GLU A 100 12.65 5.00 2.15
CA GLU A 100 12.57 4.37 3.46
C GLU A 100 12.62 2.85 3.30
N GLN A 101 13.43 2.19 4.13
CA GLN A 101 13.72 0.77 4.03
C GLN A 101 13.88 0.13 5.40
N GLN A 102 13.49 -1.13 5.49
CA GLN A 102 13.74 -1.99 6.66
C GLN A 102 14.22 -3.34 6.18
N SER A 103 15.14 -3.96 6.94
CA SER A 103 15.65 -5.30 6.66
C SER A 103 15.88 -6.09 7.94
N LEU A 104 15.64 -7.40 7.88
CA LEU A 104 15.85 -8.35 8.97
C LEU A 104 16.41 -9.67 8.43
N SER A 105 17.04 -10.45 9.30
CA SER A 105 17.49 -11.81 9.03
C SER A 105 17.07 -12.72 10.18
N VAL A 106 16.49 -13.88 9.87
CA VAL A 106 15.92 -14.83 10.86
C VAL A 106 16.23 -16.26 10.44
N SER A 107 16.81 -17.05 11.35
CA SER A 107 17.07 -18.48 11.15
C SER A 107 15.77 -19.29 11.22
N LEU A 108 15.52 -20.18 10.25
CA LEU A 108 14.26 -20.93 10.20
C LEU A 108 14.21 -22.16 11.13
N GLU A 109 15.36 -22.77 11.47
CA GLU A 109 15.40 -23.93 12.37
C GLU A 109 14.88 -23.65 13.79
N SER A 110 15.05 -22.43 14.31
CA SER A 110 14.61 -22.07 15.66
C SER A 110 13.09 -21.97 15.80
N LEU A 111 12.37 -21.73 14.69
CA LEU A 111 10.91 -21.59 14.68
C LEU A 111 10.18 -22.94 14.61
N SER A 112 10.84 -24.00 14.13
CA SER A 112 10.27 -25.36 14.11
C SER A 112 10.31 -26.08 15.46
N SER A 113 11.03 -25.57 16.45
CA SER A 113 11.28 -26.25 17.74
C SER A 113 10.44 -25.73 18.92
N GLN A 114 9.47 -24.82 18.70
CA GLN A 114 8.48 -24.43 19.73
C GLN A 114 7.40 -25.49 19.97
N GLY A 115 7.82 -26.73 20.23
CA GLY A 115 7.00 -27.77 20.83
C GLY A 115 7.28 -27.84 22.33
N SER A 116 6.27 -27.53 23.14
CA SER A 116 6.24 -27.74 24.60
C SER A 116 7.41 -27.14 25.41
N TYR A 117 7.26 -25.87 25.82
CA TYR A 117 7.93 -25.41 27.04
C TYR A 117 7.30 -26.14 28.23
N ASP A 118 7.93 -27.22 28.67
CA ASP A 118 7.67 -27.80 29.98
C ASP A 118 8.01 -26.74 31.02
N SER A 119 7.02 -26.29 31.78
CA SER A 119 7.23 -25.23 32.76
C SER A 119 8.04 -25.84 33.90
N PRO A 120 9.27 -25.37 34.20
CA PRO A 120 10.06 -25.96 35.26
C PRO A 120 9.28 -25.82 36.56
N GLU A 121 8.90 -26.97 37.13
CA GLU A 121 8.22 -27.05 38.43
C GLU A 121 9.24 -26.62 39.48
N PHE A 122 9.25 -25.31 39.77
CA PHE A 122 10.18 -24.69 40.70
C PHE A 122 9.73 -25.01 42.14
N ALA A 123 10.05 -26.23 42.57
CA ALA A 123 9.98 -26.64 43.95
C ALA A 123 10.96 -25.79 44.76
N LEU A 124 10.41 -24.85 45.54
CA LEU A 124 11.12 -24.15 46.59
C LEU A 124 11.33 -25.12 47.76
N ASP A 125 12.44 -25.84 47.73
CA ASP A 125 12.92 -26.59 48.89
C ASP A 125 13.39 -25.59 49.96
N GLU A 126 12.44 -25.20 50.84
CA GLU A 126 12.66 -24.25 51.93
C GLU A 126 13.37 -24.93 53.11
N GLU A 127 14.65 -25.26 52.92
CA GLU A 127 15.52 -25.84 53.95
C GLU A 127 16.02 -24.74 54.90
N LEU A 128 15.18 -24.38 55.87
CA LEU A 128 15.50 -23.43 56.94
C LEU A 128 16.57 -24.00 57.90
N PRO A 129 17.73 -23.34 58.09
CA PRO A 129 18.71 -23.78 59.07
C PRO A 129 18.24 -23.48 60.49
N GLU A 130 18.10 -24.52 61.33
CA GLU A 130 17.84 -24.35 62.77
C GLU A 130 19.05 -23.70 63.46
N SER A 131 18.98 -22.39 63.72
CA SER A 131 19.93 -21.71 64.59
C SER A 131 19.50 -21.85 66.06
N GLN A 132 20.38 -22.47 66.85
CA GLN A 132 20.21 -22.58 68.30
C GLN A 132 20.45 -21.22 68.99
N GLY A 133 19.96 -21.05 70.22
CA GLY A 133 19.95 -19.77 70.98
C GLY A 133 21.32 -19.12 71.22
N SER A 134 21.42 -17.95 71.86
CA SER A 134 20.57 -17.46 72.96
C SER A 134 20.83 -15.98 73.29
N GLU A 135 19.82 -15.26 73.81
CA GLU A 135 19.92 -14.03 74.68
C GLU A 135 20.59 -12.77 74.05
N SER A 136 20.26 -11.51 74.35
CA SER A 136 19.36 -10.90 75.36
C SER A 136 18.83 -9.51 74.94
N VAL A 137 17.55 -9.25 75.26
CA VAL A 137 16.88 -7.95 75.58
C VAL A 137 17.74 -6.66 75.57
N ASN A 138 17.51 -5.70 74.65
CA ASN A 138 16.59 -4.55 74.83
C ASN A 138 16.63 -3.47 73.71
N ASP A 139 15.45 -2.91 73.44
CA ASP A 139 15.14 -1.56 72.94
C ASP A 139 15.43 -1.12 71.48
N PHE A 140 14.50 -0.29 70.99
CA PHE A 140 14.39 0.43 69.70
C PHE A 140 13.87 -0.32 68.43
N GLU A 141 12.87 0.32 67.81
CA GLU A 141 12.24 0.04 66.50
C GLU A 141 11.61 -1.35 66.25
N GLN A 142 10.43 -1.55 66.85
CA GLN A 142 9.41 -2.48 66.36
C GLN A 142 8.26 -1.67 65.72
N GLU A 143 8.39 -1.30 64.44
CA GLU A 143 7.27 -0.73 63.68
C GLU A 143 7.21 -1.27 62.23
N LEU A 144 6.22 -2.16 62.03
CA LEU A 144 5.50 -2.38 60.77
C LEU A 144 6.32 -2.68 59.49
N LEU A 145 6.99 -3.83 59.49
CA LEU A 145 7.20 -4.63 58.27
C LEU A 145 6.13 -5.73 58.12
N THR A 146 4.93 -5.47 58.64
CA THR A 146 3.73 -6.25 58.34
C THR A 146 3.44 -6.15 56.85
N GLY A 147 3.37 -7.30 56.19
CA GLY A 147 3.07 -7.41 54.76
C GLY A 147 1.64 -6.99 54.43
N GLU A 148 1.37 -5.68 54.44
CA GLU A 148 0.18 -5.11 53.83
C GLU A 148 0.33 -5.23 52.31
N THR A 149 -0.19 -6.35 51.81
CA THR A 149 -0.96 -6.47 50.57
C THR A 149 -0.91 -5.23 49.68
N TYR A 150 -0.13 -5.29 48.60
CA TYR A 150 -0.45 -4.48 47.42
C TYR A 150 -1.89 -4.82 47.00
N PRO A 151 -2.84 -3.88 47.00
CA PRO A 151 -4.14 -4.14 46.41
C PRO A 151 -3.91 -4.41 44.93
N ILE A 152 -4.27 -5.62 44.48
CA ILE A 152 -4.31 -5.92 43.05
C ILE A 152 -5.40 -5.02 42.45
N ILE A 153 -4.98 -3.94 41.81
CA ILE A 153 -5.88 -3.09 41.05
C ILE A 153 -6.25 -3.91 39.80
N ASP A 154 -7.53 -4.26 39.63
CA ASP A 154 -8.06 -5.03 38.50
C ASP A 154 -7.91 -4.33 37.12
N SER A 155 -7.18 -3.21 37.04
CA SER A 155 -7.08 -2.34 35.86
C SER A 155 -6.32 -2.94 34.67
N ASP A 156 -5.45 -3.92 34.89
CA ASP A 156 -4.59 -4.48 33.82
C ASP A 156 -5.17 -5.71 33.12
N ARG A 157 -6.42 -6.11 33.41
CA ARG A 157 -7.20 -6.98 32.51
C ARG A 157 -7.75 -6.22 31.29
N ARG A 158 -6.92 -5.41 30.62
CA ARG A 158 -7.23 -4.88 29.27
C ARG A 158 -7.07 -5.99 28.23
N ARG A 159 -7.98 -6.96 28.27
CA ARG A 159 -8.32 -7.77 27.09
C ARG A 159 -9.07 -6.83 26.14
N GLU A 160 -8.44 -6.45 25.03
CA GLU A 160 -9.18 -5.88 23.89
C GLU A 160 -10.05 -6.97 23.25
N TYR A 161 -11.16 -7.26 23.90
CA TYR A 161 -12.27 -7.92 23.27
C TYR A 161 -12.86 -6.92 22.28
N ILE A 162 -12.68 -7.14 20.98
CA ILE A 162 -13.33 -6.33 19.95
C ILE A 162 -14.84 -6.44 20.18
N GLU A 163 -15.44 -5.41 20.76
CA GLU A 163 -16.88 -5.27 20.79
C GLU A 163 -17.36 -5.24 19.34
N ARG A 164 -17.92 -6.36 18.87
CA ARG A 164 -18.85 -6.34 17.75
C ARG A 164 -20.10 -5.60 18.21
N LYS A 165 -20.01 -4.27 18.27
CA LYS A 165 -21.11 -3.35 18.55
C LYS A 165 -22.29 -3.81 17.71
N LYS A 166 -23.32 -4.36 18.36
CA LYS A 166 -24.53 -4.85 17.69
C LYS A 166 -25.07 -3.69 16.87
N ARG A 167 -24.91 -3.75 15.55
CA ARG A 167 -25.43 -2.74 14.64
C ARG A 167 -26.95 -2.84 14.75
N ASN A 168 -27.57 -1.88 15.44
CA ASN A 168 -29.01 -1.83 15.60
C ASN A 168 -29.64 -1.93 14.22
N PRO A 169 -30.45 -2.97 13.90
CA PRO A 169 -30.96 -3.17 12.54
C PRO A 169 -31.82 -1.99 12.09
N LEU A 170 -32.42 -1.27 13.04
CA LEU A 170 -33.12 -0.01 12.83
C LEU A 170 -32.27 1.07 12.12
N LEU A 171 -30.97 1.15 12.42
CA LEU A 171 -30.05 2.13 11.80
C LEU A 171 -29.82 1.76 10.33
N LEU A 172 -29.64 0.47 10.04
CA LEU A 172 -29.49 -0.03 8.66
C LEU A 172 -30.77 0.19 7.85
N ILE A 173 -31.95 -0.06 8.45
CA ILE A 173 -33.26 0.25 7.85
C ILE A 173 -33.38 1.76 7.57
N GLY A 174 -32.99 2.62 8.52
CA GLY A 174 -32.97 4.07 8.33
C GLY A 174 -32.08 4.52 7.17
N PHE A 175 -30.89 3.91 7.01
CA PHE A 175 -30.00 4.19 5.90
C PHE A 175 -30.58 3.75 4.55
N VAL A 176 -31.25 2.59 4.49
CA VAL A 176 -31.95 2.12 3.28
C VAL A 176 -33.08 3.09 2.88
N VAL A 177 -33.88 3.54 3.84
CA VAL A 177 -34.94 4.54 3.58
C VAL A 177 -34.37 5.88 3.11
N LEU A 178 -33.27 6.34 3.71
CA LEU A 178 -32.55 7.55 3.29
C LEU A 178 -32.03 7.43 1.84
N CYS A 179 -31.41 6.30 1.48
CA CYS A 179 -30.96 6.05 0.11
C CYS A 179 -32.11 6.05 -0.90
N LEU A 180 -33.24 5.40 -0.59
CA LEU A 180 -34.41 5.41 -1.47
C LEU A 180 -34.98 6.82 -1.65
N PHE A 181 -34.99 7.64 -0.59
CA PHE A 181 -35.42 9.04 -0.67
C PHE A 181 -34.48 9.89 -1.53
N LEU A 182 -33.16 9.73 -1.41
CA LEU A 182 -32.18 10.40 -2.27
C LEU A 182 -32.29 9.99 -3.73
N ILE A 183 -32.53 8.70 -4.01
CA ILE A 183 -32.76 8.20 -5.38
C ILE A 183 -34.04 8.81 -5.98
N ALA A 184 -35.12 8.91 -5.19
CA ALA A 184 -36.35 9.56 -5.63
C ALA A 184 -36.16 11.07 -5.92
N ILE A 185 -35.38 11.77 -5.10
CA ILE A 185 -35.01 13.17 -5.35
C ILE A 185 -34.19 13.30 -6.64
N LEU A 186 -33.18 12.45 -6.84
CA LEU A 186 -32.36 12.46 -8.06
C LEU A 186 -33.21 12.21 -9.31
N ALA A 187 -34.11 11.23 -9.25
CA ALA A 187 -35.06 10.92 -10.33
C ALA A 187 -36.01 12.11 -10.61
N PHE A 188 -36.48 12.81 -9.58
CA PHE A 188 -37.29 14.02 -9.74
C PHE A 188 -36.53 15.17 -10.41
N PHE A 189 -35.25 15.38 -10.06
CA PHE A 189 -34.40 16.36 -10.73
C PHE A 189 -34.12 16.00 -12.19
N ILE A 190 -33.87 14.73 -12.52
CA ILE A 190 -33.72 14.26 -13.90
C ILE A 190 -35.04 14.47 -14.67
N TYR A 191 -36.17 14.08 -14.10
CA TYR A 191 -37.50 14.25 -14.69
C TYR A 191 -37.87 15.72 -14.94
N LYS A 192 -37.44 16.65 -14.09
CA LYS A 192 -37.56 18.09 -14.32
C LYS A 192 -36.55 18.62 -15.35
N GLY A 193 -35.32 18.10 -15.36
CA GLY A 193 -34.29 18.47 -16.34
C GLY A 193 -34.68 18.14 -17.78
N LEU A 194 -35.43 17.05 -17.99
CA LEU A 194 -35.94 16.66 -19.31
C LEU A 194 -37.06 17.57 -19.86
N GLN A 195 -37.67 18.45 -19.05
CA GLN A 195 -38.77 19.34 -19.49
C GLN A 195 -38.29 20.73 -19.92
N GLY A 196 -36.98 20.92 -20.13
CA GLY A 196 -36.34 22.23 -20.24
C GLY A 196 -35.44 22.47 -21.47
N THR A 197 -35.87 22.12 -22.68
CA THR A 197 -35.17 22.51 -23.93
C THR A 197 -36.12 23.02 -25.02
N GLY A 198 -36.60 24.26 -24.84
CA GLY A 198 -37.22 25.02 -25.94
C GLY A 198 -36.14 25.49 -26.92
N VAL A 199 -36.13 24.95 -28.13
CA VAL A 199 -35.14 25.30 -29.16
C VAL A 199 -35.48 26.66 -29.79
N PRO A 200 -34.58 27.67 -29.80
CA PRO A 200 -34.80 28.90 -30.53
C PRO A 200 -34.68 28.67 -32.05
N ALA A 201 -35.59 29.24 -32.83
CA ALA A 201 -35.57 29.13 -34.28
C ALA A 201 -34.42 29.94 -34.90
N LEU A 202 -33.73 29.35 -35.89
CA LEU A 202 -32.70 30.04 -36.67
C LEU A 202 -33.35 31.10 -37.57
N GLN A 203 -32.96 32.37 -37.40
CA GLN A 203 -33.54 33.49 -38.13
C GLN A 203 -32.82 33.68 -39.47
N GLY A 204 -33.49 33.32 -40.56
CA GLY A 204 -32.99 33.53 -41.92
C GLY A 204 -32.94 35.02 -42.29
N GLY A 205 -31.89 35.44 -42.99
CA GLY A 205 -31.75 36.82 -43.45
C GLY A 205 -32.69 37.16 -44.61
N THR A 206 -33.22 38.38 -44.59
CA THR A 206 -34.01 38.97 -45.69
C THR A 206 -33.34 40.26 -46.15
N VAL A 207 -33.25 40.44 -47.46
CA VAL A 207 -32.51 41.54 -48.12
C VAL A 207 -33.44 42.70 -48.49
N SER A 208 -32.99 43.93 -48.26
CA SER A 208 -33.41 45.24 -48.84
C SER A 208 -32.44 46.29 -48.26
N GLU A 209 -31.87 47.29 -48.93
CA GLU A 209 -32.11 47.93 -50.24
C GLU A 209 -30.78 48.49 -50.85
N LEU A 210 -30.78 48.78 -52.16
CA LEU A 210 -29.84 49.66 -52.89
C LEU A 210 -30.63 50.92 -53.34
N PRO A 211 -30.05 52.13 -53.52
CA PRO A 211 -28.92 52.46 -54.42
C PRO A 211 -27.93 53.48 -53.79
N VAL A 212 -26.83 54.00 -54.35
CA VAL A 212 -26.40 54.61 -55.64
C VAL A 212 -24.84 54.62 -55.56
N GLY A 213 -23.96 54.50 -56.56
CA GLY A 213 -24.07 54.68 -58.02
C GLY A 213 -23.09 55.74 -58.51
N ASN A 214 -21.82 55.40 -58.77
CA ASN A 214 -20.97 56.11 -59.75
C ASN A 214 -19.82 55.23 -60.25
N ASN A 215 -19.53 55.32 -61.55
CA ASN A 215 -18.49 54.53 -62.22
C ASN A 215 -17.22 55.36 -62.46
N GLY A 216 -16.07 54.68 -62.44
CA GLY A 216 -14.77 55.25 -62.82
C GLY A 216 -13.94 54.19 -63.52
N GLU A 217 -14.18 54.00 -64.81
CA GLU A 217 -13.49 53.01 -65.65
C GLU A 217 -12.51 53.71 -66.59
N GLN A 218 -11.23 53.33 -66.55
CA GLN A 218 -10.25 53.57 -67.61
C GLN A 218 -9.08 52.58 -67.48
N ALA A 219 -8.59 52.06 -68.61
CA ALA A 219 -7.71 50.88 -68.67
C ALA A 219 -6.51 51.07 -69.61
N THR A 220 -5.32 50.62 -69.17
CA THR A 220 -4.03 50.39 -69.88
C THR A 220 -3.03 49.76 -68.87
N GLU A 221 -1.96 49.01 -69.20
CA GLU A 221 -1.47 48.37 -70.44
C GLU A 221 -0.65 47.09 -70.08
N VAL A 222 -0.09 46.35 -71.05
CA VAL A 222 0.57 45.02 -70.88
C VAL A 222 1.72 44.87 -71.92
N PRO A 223 2.90 44.23 -71.68
CA PRO A 223 3.73 44.06 -70.46
C PRO A 223 5.21 44.63 -70.62
N PRO A 224 6.32 43.85 -70.51
CA PRO A 224 7.47 43.96 -69.56
C PRO A 224 8.73 44.65 -70.21
N PRO A 225 10.03 44.56 -69.74
CA PRO A 225 10.67 43.74 -68.67
C PRO A 225 11.82 44.39 -67.82
N ALA A 226 12.49 43.55 -66.99
CA ALA A 226 13.91 43.55 -66.57
C ALA A 226 14.27 43.70 -65.06
N GLU A 227 14.95 42.67 -64.53
CA GLU A 227 16.02 42.58 -63.48
C GLU A 227 15.95 43.44 -62.17
N LYS A 228 16.42 42.98 -60.98
CA LYS A 228 17.67 42.23 -60.70
C LYS A 228 17.78 41.67 -59.25
N LYS A 229 18.48 40.52 -59.11
CA LYS A 229 19.38 40.05 -58.02
C LYS A 229 18.89 39.54 -56.63
N THR A 230 19.27 38.26 -56.35
CA THR A 230 19.79 37.63 -55.09
C THR A 230 18.98 37.71 -53.78
N GLU A 231 18.93 36.70 -52.90
CA GLU A 231 19.76 35.48 -52.75
C GLU A 231 18.97 34.36 -52.02
N THR A 232 19.17 33.09 -52.37
CA THR A 232 18.66 31.92 -51.62
C THR A 232 19.73 30.83 -51.66
N THR A 233 20.18 30.37 -50.48
CA THR A 233 21.23 29.34 -50.33
C THR A 233 20.67 27.93 -50.51
N GLU A 234 21.54 27.02 -50.95
CA GLU A 234 21.22 25.80 -51.69
C GLU A 234 20.71 24.59 -50.86
N GLU A 235 19.93 23.79 -51.59
CA GLU A 235 19.60 22.38 -51.38
C GLU A 235 20.81 21.47 -51.73
N LYS A 236 20.96 20.30 -51.09
CA LYS A 236 21.22 19.05 -51.83
C LYS A 236 20.93 17.76 -51.04
N VAL A 237 20.13 16.88 -51.65
CA VAL A 237 19.88 15.46 -51.29
C VAL A 237 20.73 14.54 -52.19
N VAL A 238 20.62 13.21 -52.02
CA VAL A 238 21.01 12.10 -52.95
C VAL A 238 22.35 11.41 -52.63
N GLU A 239 22.49 10.08 -52.56
CA GLU A 239 21.57 8.94 -52.33
C GLU A 239 22.38 7.67 -51.92
N GLN A 240 21.68 6.67 -51.38
CA GLN A 240 21.91 5.20 -51.48
C GLN A 240 23.33 4.63 -51.77
N SER A 241 23.82 3.74 -50.89
CA SER A 241 23.84 2.28 -51.16
C SER A 241 24.50 1.45 -50.03
N THR A 242 23.98 0.24 -49.84
CA THR A 242 24.39 -0.84 -48.89
C THR A 242 24.62 -2.11 -49.76
N PRO A 243 25.23 -3.25 -49.34
CA PRO A 243 25.92 -3.67 -48.10
C PRO A 243 27.36 -4.21 -48.31
N ALA A 244 28.09 -4.55 -47.22
CA ALA A 244 28.68 -5.90 -46.99
C ALA A 244 29.45 -6.02 -45.64
N ARG A 245 29.12 -7.05 -44.86
CA ARG A 245 30.02 -7.76 -43.90
C ARG A 245 30.65 -8.97 -44.66
N PRO A 246 31.66 -9.71 -44.16
CA PRO A 246 32.24 -9.73 -42.79
C PRO A 246 33.80 -9.69 -42.75
N GLY A 247 34.39 -9.76 -41.54
CA GLY A 247 35.83 -10.01 -41.36
C GLY A 247 36.25 -10.11 -39.89
N LEU A 248 36.63 -11.32 -39.45
CA LEU A 248 37.33 -11.59 -38.18
C LEU A 248 38.84 -11.50 -38.42
N SER A 249 39.59 -10.92 -37.47
CA SER A 249 41.05 -11.02 -37.41
C SER A 249 41.55 -11.01 -35.96
N TYR A 250 42.07 -12.16 -35.52
CA TYR A 250 43.01 -12.42 -34.42
C TYR A 250 42.75 -11.81 -33.03
#